data_AF-A0A2M7STB4-F1
#
_entry.id   AF-A0A2M7STB4-F1
#
_cell.length_a   1.000
_cell.length_b   1.000
_cell.length_c   1.000
_cell.angle_alpha   90.00
_cell.angle_beta   90.00
_cell.angle_gamma   90.00
#
_symmetry.space_group_name_H-M   'P 1'
#
loop_
_entity.id
_entity.type
_entity.pdbx_description
1 polymer ?
#
loop_
_entity_poly.entity_id
_entity_poly.type
_entity_poly.pdbx_seq_one_letter_code
_entity_poly.pdbx_strand_id
1 'polypeptide(L)'
;MKSKPSYPLAILEALFVNIIWASSFIFVKLLLKDLGPLTIGGLRYFIGFLVLLPFMLRRGKLPHALPRRMWLRLLLIGVSAYTIGNGAMFWSLKYLPATTVSFMMSIITLLVLFGSILWLKEIPTWLQTVGILVTLGGTALFFSIGLKPGEPLGMAILSLGLVSFTLFGVLGREAARKYRAWMHHTALDALALWFVAETKLDWAKAHPRDPELVQQLELEVLPALSMSNVRELLKAVMPLDQLSPDEATRLVIKHLVNRSNSTRSRLNAQRRIRAPT
;
A
#
# COMPACT_ATOMS: atom_id res chain seq x y z
N MET A 1 -9.84 -10.64 -20.48
CA MET A 1 -8.87 -11.44 -19.69
C MET A 1 -7.87 -10.44 -19.11
N LYS A 2 -7.90 -10.12 -17.81
CA LYS A 2 -6.98 -9.10 -17.24
C LYS A 2 -5.55 -9.49 -17.58
N SER A 3 -4.90 -8.75 -18.48
CA SER A 3 -3.47 -8.88 -18.67
C SER A 3 -2.85 -8.60 -17.31
N LYS A 4 -2.30 -9.65 -16.68
CA LYS A 4 -1.50 -9.50 -15.46
C LYS A 4 -0.54 -8.33 -15.71
N PRO A 5 -0.32 -7.41 -14.75
CA PRO A 5 0.69 -6.36 -14.92
C PRO A 5 1.94 -7.04 -15.44
N SER A 6 2.44 -6.60 -16.59
CA SER A 6 3.51 -7.33 -17.26
C SER A 6 4.66 -7.37 -16.28
N TYR A 7 5.10 -8.57 -15.94
CA TYR A 7 6.25 -8.80 -15.07
C TYR A 7 7.43 -7.85 -15.35
N PRO A 8 7.79 -7.55 -16.62
CA PRO A 8 8.82 -6.55 -16.92
C PRO A 8 8.45 -5.11 -16.51
N LEU A 9 7.19 -4.67 -16.64
CA LEU A 9 6.78 -3.33 -16.24
C LEU A 9 6.87 -3.17 -14.72
N ALA A 10 6.46 -4.18 -13.94
CA ALA A 10 6.58 -4.16 -12.49
C ALA A 10 8.06 -4.09 -12.04
N ILE A 11 8.95 -4.82 -12.73
CA ILE A 11 10.40 -4.73 -12.48
C ILE A 11 10.91 -3.32 -12.81
N LEU A 12 10.52 -2.76 -13.95
CA LEU A 12 10.97 -1.43 -14.37
C LEU A 12 10.50 -0.34 -13.39
N GLU A 13 9.25 -0.40 -12.94
CA GLU A 13 8.71 0.49 -11.91
C GLU A 13 9.49 0.36 -10.59
N ALA A 14 9.78 -0.87 -10.15
CA ALA A 14 10.56 -1.11 -8.95
C ALA A 14 11.99 -0.55 -9.06
N LEU A 15 12.65 -0.75 -10.20
CA LEU A 15 13.99 -0.19 -10.46
C LEU A 15 13.96 1.34 -10.45
N PHE A 16 12.99 1.94 -11.13
CA PHE A 16 12.83 3.39 -11.19
C PHE A 16 12.65 4.00 -9.80
N VAL A 17 11.77 3.41 -8.97
CA VAL A 17 11.54 3.85 -7.59
C VAL A 17 12.82 3.71 -6.75
N ASN A 18 13.58 2.61 -6.90
CA ASN A 18 14.83 2.42 -6.20
C ASN A 18 15.89 3.45 -6.60
N ILE A 19 15.99 3.81 -7.88
CA ILE A 19 16.92 4.83 -8.37
C ILE A 19 16.57 6.20 -7.76
N ILE A 20 15.29 6.58 -7.76
CA ILE A 20 14.83 7.83 -7.13
C ILE A 20 15.16 7.82 -5.63
N TRP A 21 14.93 6.70 -4.95
CA TRP A 21 15.17 6.59 -3.52
C TRP A 21 16.66 6.68 -3.17
N ALA A 22 17.52 5.92 -3.86
CA ALA A 22 18.96 5.88 -3.61
C ALA A 22 19.63 7.23 -3.92
N SER A 23 19.27 7.85 -5.06
CA SER A 23 19.79 9.18 -5.43
C SER A 23 19.39 10.28 -4.45
N SER A 24 18.23 10.14 -3.79
CA SER A 24 17.76 11.11 -2.80
C SER A 24 18.75 11.35 -1.66
N PHE A 25 19.51 10.35 -1.21
CA PHE A 25 20.48 10.53 -0.13
C PHE A 25 21.66 11.41 -0.55
N ILE A 26 22.09 11.29 -1.81
CA ILE A 26 23.15 12.10 -2.39
C ILE A 26 22.70 13.57 -2.47
N PHE A 27 21.50 13.82 -3.02
CA PHE A 27 20.95 15.17 -3.10
C PHE A 27 20.75 15.82 -1.73
N VAL A 28 20.24 15.08 -0.74
CA VAL A 28 20.09 15.60 0.62
C VAL A 28 21.47 15.93 1.22
N LYS A 29 22.47 15.07 1.05
CA LYS A 29 23.83 15.33 1.53
C LYS A 29 24.46 16.58 0.88
N LEU A 30 24.17 16.83 -0.40
CA LEU A 30 24.59 18.04 -1.09
C LEU A 30 23.89 19.28 -0.52
N LEU A 31 22.55 19.23 -0.39
CA LEU A 31 21.75 20.34 0.15
C LEU A 31 22.03 20.64 1.62
N LEU A 32 22.51 19.68 2.39
CA LEU A 32 22.88 19.86 3.80
C LEU A 32 24.05 20.82 4.02
N LYS A 33 24.78 21.19 2.95
CA LYS A 33 25.81 22.23 3.00
C LYS A 33 25.21 23.62 3.23
N ASP A 34 24.05 23.87 2.65
CA ASP A 34 23.42 25.19 2.63
C ASP A 34 22.15 25.25 3.49
N LEU A 35 21.49 24.10 3.72
CA LEU A 35 20.20 24.01 4.39
C LEU A 35 20.23 23.06 5.60
N GLY A 36 19.39 23.36 6.60
CA GLY A 36 19.16 22.47 7.73
C GLY A 36 18.43 21.16 7.33
N PRO A 37 18.66 20.04 8.04
CA PRO A 37 18.08 18.73 7.69
C PRO A 37 16.54 18.74 7.75
N LEU A 38 15.98 19.42 8.75
CA LEU A 38 14.54 19.57 8.91
C LEU A 38 13.94 20.49 7.84
N THR A 39 14.67 21.52 7.41
CA THR A 39 14.25 22.42 6.32
C THR A 39 14.17 21.68 4.99
N ILE A 40 15.18 20.85 4.68
CA ILE A 40 15.18 20.01 3.47
C ILE A 40 13.99 19.06 3.49
N GLY A 41 13.75 18.38 4.62
CA GLY A 41 12.59 17.50 4.78
C GLY A 41 11.26 18.24 4.63
N GLY A 42 11.11 19.37 5.33
CA GLY A 42 9.92 20.21 5.28
C GLY A 42 9.59 20.66 3.86
N LEU A 43 10.56 21.25 3.15
CA LEU A 43 10.39 21.67 1.77
C LEU A 43 10.04 20.50 0.85
N ARG A 44 10.75 19.38 0.96
CA ARG A 44 10.50 18.19 0.13
C ARG A 44 9.05 17.70 0.25
N TYR A 45 8.56 17.53 1.48
CA TYR A 45 7.21 17.02 1.71
C TYR A 45 6.13 18.07 1.43
N PHE A 46 6.43 19.35 1.66
CA PHE A 46 5.51 20.44 1.34
C PHE A 46 5.33 20.59 -0.18
N ILE A 47 6.41 20.54 -0.96
CA ILE A 47 6.33 20.51 -2.43
C ILE A 47 5.55 19.28 -2.88
N GLY A 48 5.83 18.10 -2.31
CA GLY A 48 5.05 16.89 -2.60
C GLY A 48 3.55 17.06 -2.32
N PHE A 49 3.20 17.70 -1.21
CA PHE A 49 1.81 18.07 -0.90
C PHE A 49 1.21 18.99 -1.97
N LEU A 50 1.90 20.07 -2.34
CA LEU A 50 1.42 21.02 -3.36
C LEU A 50 1.24 20.35 -4.73
N VAL A 51 2.14 19.44 -5.11
CA VAL A 51 2.04 18.67 -6.35
C VAL A 51 0.83 17.73 -6.33
N LEU A 52 0.57 17.06 -5.21
CA LEU A 52 -0.53 16.09 -5.09
C LEU A 52 -1.91 16.75 -4.86
N LEU A 53 -1.93 17.96 -4.30
CA LEU A 53 -3.14 18.72 -3.99
C LEU A 53 -4.10 18.89 -5.18
N PRO A 54 -3.68 19.37 -6.38
CA PRO A 54 -4.58 19.55 -7.51
C PRO A 54 -5.17 18.23 -8.01
N PHE A 55 -4.44 17.12 -7.94
CA PHE A 55 -4.97 15.80 -8.30
C PHE A 55 -6.03 15.31 -7.31
N MET A 56 -5.86 15.62 -6.02
CA MET A 56 -6.86 15.33 -5.00
C MET A 56 -8.14 16.16 -5.24
N LEU A 57 -7.99 17.46 -5.49
CA LEU A 57 -9.12 18.37 -5.71
C LEU A 57 -9.91 18.04 -6.99
N ARG A 58 -9.21 17.67 -8.08
CA ARG A 58 -9.84 17.27 -9.36
C ARG A 58 -10.71 16.01 -9.26
N ARG A 59 -10.50 15.15 -8.25
CA ARG A 59 -11.33 13.95 -8.05
C ARG A 59 -12.68 14.23 -7.38
N GLY A 60 -12.99 15.49 -7.05
CA GLY A 60 -14.32 15.94 -6.60
C GLY A 60 -14.81 15.36 -5.26
N LYS A 61 -14.04 14.46 -4.65
CA LYS A 61 -14.33 13.79 -3.38
C LYS A 61 -13.22 14.14 -2.40
N LEU A 62 -13.22 15.38 -1.89
CA LEU A 62 -12.63 15.58 -0.57
C LEU A 62 -13.29 14.56 0.35
N PRO A 63 -12.53 13.68 1.02
CA PRO A 63 -13.14 12.63 1.82
C PRO A 63 -14.07 13.30 2.84
N HIS A 64 -15.39 13.11 2.65
CA HIS A 64 -16.42 13.69 3.52
C HIS A 64 -15.98 13.53 4.97
N ALA A 65 -15.88 14.66 5.69
CA ALA A 65 -15.44 14.81 7.08
C ALA A 65 -14.81 13.55 7.68
N LEU A 66 -13.52 13.30 7.38
CA LEU A 66 -12.80 12.21 8.02
C LEU A 66 -12.99 12.33 9.54
N PRO A 67 -13.36 11.24 10.25
CA PRO A 67 -13.60 11.31 11.68
C PRO A 67 -12.32 11.77 12.40
N ARG A 68 -12.45 12.56 13.47
CA ARG A 68 -11.30 13.13 14.22
C ARG A 68 -10.22 12.10 14.58
N ARG A 69 -10.62 10.85 14.88
CA ARG A 69 -9.70 9.72 15.11
C ARG A 69 -8.83 9.37 13.89
N MET A 70 -9.36 9.49 12.67
CA MET A 70 -8.62 9.24 11.44
C MET A 70 -7.65 10.38 11.15
N TRP A 71 -8.03 11.63 11.40
CA TRP A 71 -7.11 12.76 11.34
C TRP A 71 -5.94 12.61 12.32
N LEU A 72 -6.22 12.22 13.58
CA LEU A 72 -5.17 11.95 14.55
C LEU A 72 -4.24 10.82 14.10
N ARG A 73 -4.79 9.76 13.50
CA ARG A 73 -3.99 8.66 12.94
C ARG A 73 -3.11 9.11 11.77
N LEU A 74 -3.66 9.87 10.83
CA LEU A 74 -2.88 10.43 9.70
C LEU A 74 -1.78 11.37 10.19
N LEU A 75 -2.06 12.17 11.22
CA LEU A 75 -1.07 13.01 11.89
C LEU A 75 0.04 12.16 12.51
N LEU A 76 -0.30 11.11 13.25
CA LEU A 76 0.70 10.20 13.85
C LEU A 76 1.55 9.49 12.78
N ILE A 77 0.93 9.04 11.69
CA ILE A 77 1.63 8.45 10.54
C ILE A 77 2.58 9.48 9.91
N GLY A 78 2.12 10.72 9.71
CA GLY A 78 2.93 11.77 9.12
C GLY A 78 4.10 12.21 9.99
N VAL A 79 3.85 12.42 11.28
CA VAL A 79 4.87 12.79 12.28
C VAL A 79 5.91 11.68 12.42
N SER A 80 5.48 10.43 12.56
CA SER A 80 6.41 9.30 12.70
C SER A 80 7.30 9.12 11.48
N ALA A 81 6.75 9.06 10.26
CA ALA A 81 7.55 8.75 9.07
C ALA A 81 8.31 9.95 8.52
N TYR A 82 7.61 11.07 8.33
CA TYR A 82 8.14 12.20 7.56
C TYR A 82 8.87 13.20 8.45
N THR A 83 8.36 13.47 9.65
CA THR A 83 9.00 14.42 10.56
C THR A 83 10.14 13.75 11.34
N ILE A 84 9.84 12.69 12.09
CA ILE A 84 10.84 12.03 12.94
C ILE A 84 11.70 11.07 12.11
N GLY A 85 11.10 10.16 11.35
CA GLY A 85 11.82 9.17 10.54
C GLY A 85 12.78 9.82 9.54
N ASN A 86 12.25 10.58 8.60
CA ASN A 86 13.08 11.25 7.59
C ASN A 86 13.89 12.41 8.17
N GLY A 87 13.38 13.16 9.15
CA GLY A 87 14.14 14.24 9.79
C GLY A 87 15.39 13.71 10.52
N ALA A 88 15.24 12.64 11.29
CA ALA A 88 16.37 11.98 11.95
C ALA A 88 17.34 11.35 10.92
N MET A 89 16.83 10.74 9.86
CA MET A 89 17.67 10.22 8.78
C MET A 89 18.46 11.33 8.05
N PHE A 90 17.84 12.48 7.76
CA PHE A 90 18.55 13.60 7.15
C PHE A 90 19.52 14.27 8.11
N TRP A 91 19.21 14.28 9.41
CA TRP A 91 20.12 14.79 10.41
C TRP A 91 21.32 13.85 10.62
N SER A 92 21.12 12.53 10.61
CA SER A 92 22.23 11.58 10.69
C SER A 92 23.21 11.73 9.53
N LEU A 93 22.73 12.13 8.34
CA LEU A 93 23.58 12.50 7.20
C LEU A 93 24.48 13.71 7.46
N LYS A 94 24.35 14.47 8.55
CA LYS A 94 25.39 15.45 8.94
C LYS A 94 26.65 14.78 9.51
N TYR A 95 26.46 13.67 10.21
CA TYR A 95 27.52 12.96 10.93
C TYR A 95 28.01 11.72 10.18
N LEU A 96 27.17 11.13 9.33
CA LEU A 96 27.44 9.88 8.63
C LEU A 96 27.60 10.08 7.11
N PRO A 97 28.46 9.28 6.46
CA PRO A 97 28.42 9.10 5.01
C PRO A 97 27.06 8.52 4.55
N ALA A 98 26.66 8.82 3.31
CA ALA A 98 25.44 8.26 2.73
C ALA A 98 25.48 6.72 2.68
N THR A 99 26.67 6.15 2.46
CA THR A 99 26.90 4.70 2.47
C THR A 99 26.56 4.08 3.82
N THR A 100 27.01 4.68 4.94
CA THR A 100 26.71 4.21 6.29
C THR A 100 25.21 4.31 6.60
N VAL A 101 24.55 5.40 6.21
CA VAL A 101 23.10 5.56 6.40
C VAL A 101 22.31 4.52 5.61
N SER A 102 22.65 4.31 4.33
CA SER A 102 22.02 3.28 3.49
C SER A 102 22.26 1.88 4.05
N PHE A 103 23.45 1.60 4.56
CA PHE A 103 23.77 0.32 5.19
C PHE A 103 22.95 0.08 6.46
N MET A 104 22.86 1.08 7.34
CA MET A 104 22.05 0.99 8.56
C MET A 104 20.55 0.86 8.27
N MET A 105 20.04 1.43 7.17
CA MET A 105 18.65 1.23 6.75
C MET A 105 18.34 -0.23 6.39
N SER A 106 19.32 -0.98 5.87
CA SER A 106 19.16 -2.43 5.63
C SER A 106 18.98 -3.24 6.92
N ILE A 107 19.36 -2.68 8.08
CA ILE A 107 19.11 -3.31 9.39
C ILE A 107 17.61 -3.28 9.75
N ILE A 108 16.80 -2.38 9.17
CA ILE A 108 15.32 -2.38 9.35
C ILE A 108 14.76 -3.76 8.99
N THR A 109 15.25 -4.39 7.93
CA THR A 109 14.79 -5.71 7.51
C THR A 109 15.06 -6.79 8.57
N LEU A 110 16.19 -6.70 9.27
CA LEU A 110 16.46 -7.57 10.42
C LEU A 110 15.53 -7.26 11.59
N LEU A 111 15.31 -5.98 11.91
CA LEU A 111 14.37 -5.58 12.98
C LEU A 111 12.94 -6.05 12.69
N VAL A 112 12.52 -5.99 11.44
CA VAL A 112 11.21 -6.50 10.99
C VAL A 112 11.14 -8.02 11.12
N LEU A 113 12.21 -8.75 10.77
CA LEU A 113 12.29 -10.20 10.94
C LEU A 113 12.29 -10.60 12.42
N PHE A 114 13.07 -9.94 13.27
CA PHE A 114 13.03 -10.15 14.72
C PHE A 114 11.65 -9.81 15.30
N GLY A 115 11.04 -8.73 14.84
CA GLY A 115 9.67 -8.36 15.19
C GLY A 115 8.65 -9.40 14.76
N SER A 116 8.80 -10.04 13.59
CA SER A 116 7.91 -11.11 13.14
C SER A 116 8.11 -12.39 13.95
N ILE A 117 9.34 -12.75 14.33
CA ILE A 117 9.60 -13.87 15.24
C ILE A 117 8.95 -13.61 16.61
N LEU A 118 9.17 -12.44 17.21
CA LEU A 118 8.70 -12.14 18.56
C LEU A 118 7.18 -11.94 18.64
N TRP A 119 6.58 -11.32 17.60
CA TRP A 119 5.16 -10.96 17.60
C TRP A 119 4.26 -11.97 16.88
N LEU A 120 4.74 -12.56 15.78
CA LEU A 120 3.98 -13.50 14.95
C LEU A 120 4.38 -14.97 15.18
N LYS A 121 5.43 -15.23 15.96
CA LYS A 121 5.97 -16.59 16.22
C LYS A 121 6.33 -17.35 14.93
N GLU A 122 6.72 -16.61 13.90
CA GLU A 122 7.21 -17.20 12.65
C GLU A 122 8.60 -17.80 12.86
N ILE A 123 8.81 -19.04 12.43
CA ILE A 123 10.11 -19.72 12.51
C ILE A 123 10.88 -19.36 11.23
N PRO A 124 12.04 -18.67 11.31
CA PRO A 124 12.80 -18.29 10.13
C PRO A 124 13.33 -19.52 9.40
N THR A 125 13.31 -19.48 8.07
CA THR A 125 13.83 -20.57 7.25
C THR A 125 15.36 -20.62 7.31
N TRP A 126 15.97 -21.77 7.00
CA TRP A 126 17.43 -21.92 6.97
C TRP A 126 18.12 -20.84 6.11
N LEU A 127 17.55 -20.52 4.95
CA LEU A 127 18.09 -19.48 4.06
C LEU A 127 17.99 -18.07 4.67
N GLN A 128 16.92 -17.78 5.42
CA GLN A 128 16.81 -16.52 6.17
C GLN A 128 17.84 -16.45 7.29
N THR A 129 18.06 -17.53 8.03
CA THR A 129 19.08 -17.61 9.08
C THR A 129 20.48 -17.35 8.52
N VAL A 130 20.83 -17.98 7.39
CA VAL A 130 22.10 -17.70 6.68
C VAL A 130 22.18 -16.23 6.26
N GLY A 131 21.11 -15.67 5.70
CA GLY A 131 21.04 -14.25 5.34
C GLY A 131 21.26 -13.30 6.51
N ILE A 132 20.71 -13.61 7.71
CA ILE A 132 20.93 -12.85 8.94
C ILE A 132 22.42 -12.88 9.31
N LEU A 133 23.03 -14.07 9.34
CA LEU A 133 24.44 -14.23 9.70
C LEU A 133 25.37 -13.47 8.74
N VAL A 134 25.10 -13.55 7.43
CA VAL A 134 25.85 -12.79 6.41
C VAL A 134 25.68 -11.29 6.62
N THR A 135 24.46 -10.82 6.93
CA THR A 135 24.20 -9.39 7.18
C THR A 135 24.90 -8.89 8.44
N LEU A 136 24.86 -9.67 9.53
CA LEU A 136 25.57 -9.36 10.77
C LEU A 136 27.08 -9.35 10.57
N GLY A 137 27.62 -10.34 9.84
CA GLY A 137 29.04 -10.40 9.49
C GLY A 137 29.47 -9.21 8.62
N GLY A 138 28.68 -8.88 7.60
CA GLY A 138 28.92 -7.69 6.76
C GLY A 138 28.86 -6.40 7.57
N THR A 139 27.98 -6.31 8.57
CA THR A 139 27.89 -5.16 9.48
C THR A 139 29.15 -5.03 10.34
N ALA A 140 29.59 -6.14 10.94
CA ALA A 140 30.81 -6.17 11.75
C ALA A 140 32.04 -5.81 10.91
N LEU A 141 32.15 -6.33 9.68
CA LEU A 141 33.23 -6.01 8.76
C LEU A 141 33.21 -4.54 8.33
N PHE A 142 32.03 -4.00 8.01
CA PHE A 142 31.87 -2.60 7.61
C PHE A 142 32.34 -1.62 8.70
N PHE A 143 32.08 -1.94 9.96
CA PHE A 143 32.50 -1.11 11.11
C PHE A 143 33.86 -1.51 11.71
N SER A 144 34.55 -2.51 11.17
CA SER A 144 35.84 -3.00 11.69
C SER A 144 36.97 -1.97 11.61
N ILE A 145 36.86 -0.99 10.71
CA ILE A 145 37.83 0.09 10.51
C ILE A 145 37.74 1.15 11.63
N GLY A 146 36.74 1.03 12.52
CA GLY A 146 36.51 1.94 13.64
C GLY A 146 35.60 3.13 13.26
N LEU A 147 35.08 3.81 14.27
CA LEU A 147 34.16 4.94 14.12
C LEU A 147 34.88 6.28 14.28
N LYS A 148 34.59 7.23 13.40
CA LYS A 148 35.09 8.60 13.53
C LYS A 148 34.32 9.37 14.63
N PRO A 149 34.94 10.39 15.24
CA PRO A 149 34.25 11.26 16.19
C PRO A 149 32.97 11.86 15.58
N GLY A 150 31.84 11.72 16.29
CA GLY A 150 30.53 12.17 15.83
C GLY A 150 29.69 11.11 15.10
N GLU A 151 30.30 10.05 14.55
CA GLU A 151 29.56 8.96 13.92
C GLU A 151 28.62 8.22 14.90
N PRO A 152 29.02 7.93 16.16
CA PRO A 152 28.10 7.30 17.13
C PRO A 152 26.83 8.12 17.38
N LEU A 153 26.95 9.46 17.43
CA LEU A 153 25.80 10.35 17.56
C LEU A 153 24.89 10.26 16.32
N GLY A 154 25.49 10.25 15.13
CA GLY A 154 24.77 10.03 13.87
C GLY A 154 24.00 8.71 13.86
N MET A 155 24.60 7.63 14.36
CA MET A 155 23.96 6.31 14.45
C MET A 155 22.79 6.32 15.45
N ALA A 156 22.97 6.95 16.61
CA ALA A 156 21.90 7.10 17.61
C ALA A 156 20.69 7.87 17.04
N ILE A 157 20.95 8.98 16.35
CA ILE A 157 19.92 9.76 15.66
C ILE A 157 19.23 8.90 14.60
N LEU A 158 20.00 8.20 13.75
CA LEU A 158 19.41 7.34 12.72
C LEU A 158 18.54 6.24 13.31
N SER A 159 18.96 5.64 14.44
CA SER A 159 18.22 4.57 15.13
C SER A 159 16.84 5.04 15.60
N LEU A 160 16.71 6.27 16.10
CA LEU A 160 15.42 6.90 16.39
C LEU A 160 14.54 6.98 15.13
N GLY A 161 15.16 7.29 13.99
CA GLY A 161 14.51 7.26 12.68
C GLY A 161 14.00 5.87 12.31
N LEU A 162 14.81 4.81 12.51
CA LEU A 162 14.43 3.42 12.22
C LEU A 162 13.22 2.96 13.05
N VAL A 163 13.20 3.31 14.35
CA VAL A 163 12.05 3.02 15.24
C VAL A 163 10.80 3.74 14.72
N SER A 164 10.94 4.98 14.29
CA SER A 164 9.83 5.77 13.76
C SER A 164 9.31 5.24 12.42
N PHE A 165 10.19 4.75 11.53
CA PHE A 165 9.81 4.04 10.30
C PHE A 165 9.11 2.71 10.59
N THR A 166 9.52 2.01 11.63
CA THR A 166 8.86 0.78 12.08
C THR A 166 7.44 1.08 12.56
N LEU A 167 7.27 2.13 13.39
CA LEU A 167 5.96 2.59 13.84
C LEU A 167 5.06 3.00 12.65
N PHE A 168 5.61 3.73 11.68
CA PHE A 168 4.92 4.06 10.43
C PHE A 168 4.46 2.80 9.69
N GLY A 169 5.33 1.81 9.54
CA GLY A 169 5.00 0.55 8.88
C GLY A 169 3.85 -0.20 9.57
N VAL A 170 3.83 -0.22 10.90
CA VAL A 170 2.77 -0.86 11.70
C VAL A 170 1.45 -0.09 11.59
N LEU A 171 1.46 1.22 11.84
CA LEU A 171 0.26 2.08 11.77
C LEU A 171 -0.31 2.13 10.35
N GLY A 172 0.56 2.20 9.35
CA GLY A 172 0.21 2.19 7.93
C GLY A 172 -0.43 0.85 7.51
N ARG A 173 0.10 -0.28 7.98
CA ARG A 173 -0.51 -1.60 7.74
C ARG A 173 -1.87 -1.77 8.44
N GLU A 174 -2.03 -1.29 9.67
CA GLU A 174 -3.34 -1.31 10.36
C GLU A 174 -4.36 -0.47 9.59
N ALA A 175 -4.00 0.76 9.19
CA ALA A 175 -4.86 1.63 8.39
C ALA A 175 -5.21 0.97 7.06
N ALA A 176 -4.21 0.49 6.29
CA ALA A 176 -4.42 -0.19 5.02
C ALA A 176 -5.30 -1.44 5.16
N ARG A 177 -5.16 -2.23 6.24
CA ARG A 177 -6.02 -3.40 6.51
C ARG A 177 -7.44 -3.02 6.93
N LYS A 178 -7.62 -1.92 7.66
CA LYS A 178 -8.93 -1.43 8.12
C LYS A 178 -9.73 -0.76 6.99
N TYR A 179 -9.04 -0.09 6.05
CA TYR A 179 -9.65 0.53 4.86
C TYR A 179 -9.59 -0.37 3.62
N ARG A 180 -8.97 -1.56 3.71
CA ARG A 180 -8.94 -2.58 2.65
C ARG A 180 -10.33 -3.01 2.22
N ALA A 181 -11.33 -3.07 3.12
CA ALA A 181 -12.71 -3.38 2.69
C ALA A 181 -13.25 -2.37 1.66
N TRP A 182 -12.90 -1.09 1.83
CA TRP A 182 -13.27 -0.01 0.91
C TRP A 182 -12.42 0.01 -0.36
N MET A 183 -11.12 -0.29 -0.25
CA MET A 183 -10.21 -0.45 -1.40
C MET A 183 -10.51 -1.72 -2.23
N HIS A 184 -10.94 -2.81 -1.60
CA HIS A 184 -11.39 -4.02 -2.27
C HIS A 184 -12.72 -3.77 -2.99
N HIS A 185 -13.66 -3.06 -2.35
CA HIS A 185 -14.90 -2.66 -3.01
C HIS A 185 -14.62 -1.76 -4.22
N THR A 186 -13.84 -0.69 -4.04
CA THR A 186 -13.48 0.21 -5.15
C THR A 186 -12.62 -0.46 -6.22
N ALA A 187 -11.75 -1.41 -5.87
CA ALA A 187 -10.99 -2.20 -6.84
C ALA A 187 -11.86 -3.23 -7.58
N LEU A 188 -12.88 -3.81 -6.92
CA LEU A 188 -13.86 -4.70 -7.53
C LEU A 188 -14.81 -3.92 -8.44
N ASP A 189 -15.27 -2.74 -8.03
CA ASP A 189 -16.09 -1.84 -8.84
C ASP A 189 -15.30 -1.34 -10.05
N ALA A 190 -14.03 -0.94 -9.86
CA ALA A 190 -13.14 -0.55 -10.97
C ALA A 190 -12.84 -1.74 -11.90
N LEU A 191 -12.64 -2.95 -11.36
CA LEU A 191 -12.50 -4.17 -12.15
C LEU A 191 -13.75 -4.45 -13.00
N ALA A 192 -14.94 -4.34 -12.40
CA ALA A 192 -16.21 -4.57 -13.08
C ALA A 192 -16.43 -3.52 -14.17
N LEU A 193 -16.22 -2.23 -13.86
CA LEU A 193 -16.34 -1.15 -14.83
C LEU A 193 -15.33 -1.29 -15.98
N TRP A 194 -14.09 -1.65 -15.67
CA TRP A 194 -13.06 -1.90 -16.69
C TRP A 194 -13.42 -3.09 -17.58
N PHE A 195 -13.84 -4.22 -17.01
CA PHE A 195 -14.27 -5.39 -17.76
C PHE A 195 -15.44 -5.08 -18.69
N VAL A 196 -16.43 -4.32 -18.21
CA VAL A 196 -17.59 -3.95 -19.03
C VAL A 196 -17.20 -2.97 -20.13
N ALA A 197 -16.33 -2.01 -19.84
CA ALA A 197 -15.82 -1.08 -20.85
C ALA A 197 -15.02 -1.81 -21.94
N GLU A 198 -14.16 -2.75 -21.56
CA GLU A 198 -13.39 -3.60 -22.48
C GLU A 198 -14.32 -4.46 -23.34
N THR A 199 -15.30 -5.13 -22.73
CA THR A 199 -16.29 -5.95 -23.44
C THR A 199 -17.08 -5.15 -24.47
N LYS A 200 -17.53 -3.93 -24.11
CA LYS A 200 -18.23 -3.03 -25.03
C LYS A 200 -17.34 -2.59 -26.20
N LEU A 201 -16.07 -2.33 -25.93
CA LEU A 201 -15.11 -1.86 -26.92
C LEU A 201 -14.73 -2.97 -27.90
N ASP A 202 -14.46 -4.16 -27.40
CA ASP A 202 -14.17 -5.34 -28.21
C ASP A 202 -15.39 -5.75 -29.04
N TRP A 203 -16.60 -5.68 -28.46
CA TRP A 203 -17.84 -5.92 -29.19
C TRP A 203 -18.02 -4.93 -30.35
N ALA A 204 -17.79 -3.64 -30.11
CA ALA A 204 -17.92 -2.61 -31.13
C ALA A 204 -16.91 -2.79 -32.29
N LYS A 205 -15.73 -3.34 -32.02
CA LYS A 205 -14.72 -3.66 -33.04
C LYS A 205 -15.07 -4.92 -33.83
N ALA A 206 -15.51 -5.97 -33.14
CA ALA A 206 -15.81 -7.27 -33.75
C ALA A 206 -17.13 -7.25 -34.53
N HIS A 207 -18.10 -6.45 -34.09
CA HIS A 207 -19.44 -6.34 -34.67
C HIS A 207 -19.73 -4.87 -34.98
N PRO A 208 -19.13 -4.29 -36.04
CA PRO A 208 -19.43 -2.95 -36.48
C PRO A 208 -20.92 -2.82 -36.84
N ARG A 209 -21.48 -1.63 -36.63
CA ARG A 209 -22.90 -1.35 -36.89
C ARG A 209 -23.17 -1.42 -38.38
N ASP A 210 -24.21 -2.18 -38.73
CA ASP A 210 -24.63 -2.35 -40.11
C ASP A 210 -25.32 -1.08 -40.66
N PRO A 211 -24.74 -0.39 -41.66
CA PRO A 211 -25.32 0.82 -42.24
C PRO A 211 -26.62 0.55 -43.03
N GLU A 212 -26.81 -0.65 -43.58
CA GLU A 212 -28.06 -0.98 -44.29
C GLU A 212 -29.23 -1.06 -43.30
N LEU A 213 -28.98 -1.64 -42.12
CA LEU A 213 -29.97 -1.75 -41.05
C LEU A 213 -30.33 -0.38 -40.45
N VAL A 214 -29.37 0.55 -40.39
CA VAL A 214 -29.62 1.96 -40.00
C VAL A 214 -30.61 2.61 -40.96
N GLN A 215 -30.41 2.42 -42.27
CA GLN A 215 -31.25 2.98 -43.32
C GLN A 215 -32.65 2.34 -43.34
N GLN A 216 -32.74 1.02 -43.18
CA GLN A 216 -34.01 0.29 -43.15
C GLN A 216 -34.89 0.67 -41.95
N LEU A 217 -34.27 0.93 -40.79
CA LEU A 217 -34.99 1.30 -39.57
C LEU A 217 -35.22 2.82 -39.43
N GLU A 218 -34.79 3.61 -40.42
CA GLU A 218 -34.85 5.09 -40.39
C GLU A 218 -34.23 5.69 -39.11
N LEU A 219 -33.15 5.08 -38.61
CA LEU A 219 -32.47 5.53 -37.40
C LEU A 219 -31.25 6.38 -37.74
N GLU A 220 -30.90 7.34 -36.89
CA GLU A 220 -29.64 8.08 -37.05
C GLU A 220 -28.42 7.22 -36.67
N VAL A 221 -28.54 6.39 -35.63
CA VAL A 221 -27.47 5.50 -35.14
C VAL A 221 -28.07 4.28 -34.43
N LEU A 222 -27.57 3.07 -34.72
CA LEU A 222 -27.96 1.86 -33.99
C LEU A 222 -27.45 1.87 -32.53
N PRO A 223 -28.24 1.36 -31.56
CA PRO A 223 -27.87 1.36 -30.16
C PRO A 223 -26.56 0.60 -29.91
N ALA A 224 -25.73 1.11 -29.00
CA ALA A 224 -24.52 0.41 -28.55
C ALA A 224 -24.86 -0.69 -27.54
N LEU A 225 -23.97 -1.67 -27.40
CA LEU A 225 -24.08 -2.69 -26.34
C LEU A 225 -24.20 -2.01 -24.97
N SER A 226 -25.30 -2.27 -24.25
CA SER A 226 -25.60 -1.63 -22.96
C SER A 226 -25.09 -2.45 -21.77
N MET A 227 -25.14 -1.87 -20.56
CA MET A 227 -24.76 -2.59 -19.34
C MET A 227 -25.66 -3.80 -19.07
N SER A 228 -26.96 -3.71 -19.38
CA SER A 228 -27.88 -4.83 -19.23
C SER A 228 -27.57 -5.95 -20.22
N ASN A 229 -27.17 -5.63 -21.46
CA ASN A 229 -26.74 -6.64 -22.42
C ASN A 229 -25.49 -7.39 -21.93
N VAL A 230 -24.48 -6.66 -21.41
CA VAL A 230 -23.27 -7.30 -20.85
C VAL A 230 -23.60 -8.20 -19.66
N ARG A 231 -24.57 -7.82 -18.83
CA ARG A 231 -25.07 -8.67 -17.73
C ARG A 231 -25.70 -9.96 -18.26
N GLU A 232 -26.53 -9.89 -19.30
CA GLU A 232 -27.15 -11.08 -19.88
C GLU A 232 -26.12 -11.99 -20.59
N LEU A 233 -25.14 -11.41 -21.28
CA LEU A 233 -24.00 -12.18 -21.83
C LEU A 233 -23.22 -12.91 -20.73
N LEU A 234 -22.97 -12.24 -19.60
CA LEU A 234 -22.29 -12.85 -18.45
C LEU A 234 -23.11 -14.01 -17.84
N LYS A 235 -24.43 -13.88 -17.75
CA LYS A 235 -25.31 -14.96 -17.29
C LYS A 235 -25.35 -16.15 -18.24
N ALA A 236 -25.20 -15.91 -19.54
CA ALA A 236 -25.17 -16.98 -20.54
C ALA A 236 -23.89 -17.84 -20.45
N VAL A 237 -22.78 -17.24 -20.01
CA VAL A 237 -21.46 -17.92 -19.95
C VAL A 237 -21.12 -18.44 -18.56
N MET A 238 -21.60 -17.80 -17.49
CA MET A 238 -21.35 -18.25 -16.12
C MET A 238 -22.47 -19.15 -15.62
N PRO A 239 -22.18 -20.42 -15.23
CA PRO A 239 -23.16 -21.31 -14.62
C PRO A 239 -23.40 -20.89 -13.18
N LEU A 240 -24.14 -19.81 -12.98
CA LEU A 240 -24.56 -19.34 -11.66
C LEU A 240 -25.93 -19.92 -11.36
N ASP A 241 -26.06 -20.61 -10.23
CA ASP A 241 -27.34 -21.07 -9.72
C ASP A 241 -28.25 -19.85 -9.51
N GLN A 242 -29.36 -19.80 -10.25
CA GLN A 242 -30.37 -18.77 -10.05
C GLN A 242 -31.23 -19.15 -8.85
N LEU A 243 -30.85 -18.60 -7.69
CA LEU A 243 -31.61 -18.77 -6.45
C LEU A 243 -32.98 -18.09 -6.58
N SER A 244 -34.03 -18.79 -6.18
CA SER A 244 -35.33 -18.17 -5.92
C SER A 244 -35.21 -17.12 -4.80
N PRO A 245 -36.14 -16.16 -4.70
CA PRO A 245 -36.15 -15.16 -3.63
C PRO A 245 -36.09 -15.79 -2.23
N ASP A 246 -36.74 -16.93 -2.03
CA ASP A 246 -36.77 -17.66 -0.76
C ASP A 246 -35.42 -18.32 -0.44
N GLU A 247 -34.78 -18.95 -1.44
CA GLU A 247 -33.45 -19.55 -1.28
C GLU A 247 -32.38 -18.50 -1.01
N ALA A 248 -32.43 -17.37 -1.72
CA ALA A 248 -31.54 -16.23 -1.47
C ALA A 248 -31.72 -15.70 -0.05
N THR A 249 -32.97 -15.55 0.41
CA THR A 249 -33.29 -15.09 1.77
C THR A 249 -32.73 -16.06 2.82
N ARG A 250 -32.97 -17.37 2.66
CA ARG A 250 -32.43 -18.40 3.58
C ARG A 250 -30.90 -18.39 3.60
N LEU A 251 -30.25 -18.23 2.45
CA LEU A 251 -28.80 -18.18 2.33
C LEU A 251 -28.23 -16.95 3.06
N VAL A 252 -28.84 -15.78 2.89
CA VAL A 252 -28.46 -14.54 3.58
C VAL A 252 -28.63 -14.71 5.10
N ILE A 253 -29.77 -15.24 5.55
CA ILE A 253 -30.01 -15.52 6.98
C ILE A 253 -28.92 -16.45 7.53
N LYS A 254 -28.62 -17.55 6.83
CA LYS A 254 -27.55 -18.50 7.21
C LYS A 254 -26.20 -17.79 7.37
N HIS A 255 -25.82 -16.93 6.42
CA HIS A 255 -24.58 -16.17 6.51
C HIS A 255 -24.56 -15.18 7.68
N LEU A 256 -25.67 -14.47 7.93
CA LEU A 256 -25.78 -13.53 9.05
C LEU A 256 -25.68 -14.23 10.40
N VAL A 257 -26.35 -15.38 10.55
CA VAL A 257 -26.28 -16.22 11.75
C VAL A 257 -24.85 -16.75 11.96
N ASN A 258 -24.21 -17.28 10.91
CA ASN A 258 -22.83 -17.77 10.98
C ASN A 258 -21.85 -16.66 11.39
N ARG A 259 -21.98 -15.46 10.81
CA ARG A 259 -21.16 -14.30 11.17
C ARG A 259 -21.37 -13.87 12.62
N SER A 260 -22.61 -13.89 13.08
CA SER A 260 -22.96 -13.57 14.47
C SER A 260 -22.38 -14.60 15.44
N ASN A 261 -22.47 -15.89 15.12
CA ASN A 261 -21.87 -16.97 15.90
C ASN A 261 -20.34 -16.88 15.96
N SER A 262 -19.69 -16.59 14.83
CA SER A 262 -18.24 -16.36 14.78
C SER A 262 -17.81 -15.18 15.64
N THR A 263 -18.57 -14.07 15.59
CA THR A 263 -18.33 -12.88 16.41
C THR A 263 -18.50 -13.19 17.90
N ARG A 264 -19.58 -13.88 18.27
CA ARG A 264 -19.84 -14.33 19.65
C ARG A 264 -18.72 -15.23 20.17
N SER A 265 -18.25 -16.19 19.37
CA SER A 265 -17.14 -17.06 19.73
C SER A 265 -15.85 -16.27 20.01
N ARG A 266 -15.49 -15.33 19.12
CA ARG A 266 -14.33 -14.43 19.34
C ARG A 266 -14.45 -13.61 20.62
N LEU A 267 -15.63 -13.06 20.90
CA LEU A 267 -15.87 -12.28 22.12
C LEU A 267 -15.76 -13.15 23.38
N ASN A 268 -16.28 -14.37 23.35
CA ASN A 268 -16.16 -15.32 24.47
C ASN A 268 -14.71 -15.75 24.71
N ALA A 269 -13.94 -16.00 23.65
CA ALA A 269 -12.51 -16.29 23.76
C ALA A 269 -11.74 -15.10 24.39
N GLN A 270 -12.04 -13.87 23.97
CA GLN A 270 -11.46 -12.66 24.55
C GLN A 270 -11.84 -12.44 26.02
N ARG A 271 -13.08 -12.79 26.43
CA ARG A 271 -13.52 -12.73 27.83
C ARG A 271 -12.79 -13.75 28.71
N ARG A 272 -12.60 -14.99 28.22
CA ARG A 272 -11.83 -16.03 28.94
C ARG A 272 -10.37 -15.63 29.17
N ILE A 273 -9.74 -14.94 28.21
CA ILE A 273 -8.37 -14.43 28.34
C ILE A 273 -8.27 -13.27 29.35
N ARG A 274 -9.37 -12.56 29.64
CA ARG A 274 -9.40 -11.39 30.51
C ARG A 274 -9.95 -11.64 31.92
N ALA A 275 -10.40 -12.86 32.23
CA ALA A 275 -10.84 -13.19 33.58
C ALA A 275 -9.61 -13.34 34.50
N PRO A 276 -9.51 -12.57 35.60
CA PRO A 276 -8.46 -12.79 36.58
C PRO A 276 -8.71 -14.14 37.27
N THR A 277 -7.65 -14.94 37.41
CA THR A 277 -7.62 -16.16 38.22
C THR A 277 -7.92 -15.86 39.68
#